data_AF-A0ABD5WAP6-F1
#
_entry.id   AF-A0ABD5WAP6-F1
#
_cell.length_a   1.000
_cell.length_b   1.000
_cell.length_c   1.000
_cell.angle_alpha   90.00
_cell.angle_beta   90.00
_cell.angle_gamma   90.00
#
_symmetry.space_group_name_H-M   'P 1'
#
loop_
_entity.id
_entity.type
_entity.pdbx_description
1 polymer ?
#
loop_
_entity_poly.entity_id
_entity_poly.type
_entity_poly.pdbx_seq_one_letter_code
_entity_poly.pdbx_strand_id
1 'polypeptide(L)'
;MPGNPKGDRRERELVNRLHDAGFAVIRAPASGSSTDRELPDVLAGDGRVFYAVEAKSSSGDPIYLRGEEVEALIYFARNFGASPKIGVRFDREDWYFFHPGDLHVTDGGNYRVKKETALADGETIDDLLAASEDTESDTSVSEVLNAVEQGVLTADEAAEML
;
A
#
# COMPACT_ATOMS: atom_id res chain seq x y z
N MET A 1 -17.89 -21.14 1.63
CA MET A 1 -17.87 -20.75 3.06
C MET A 1 -18.14 -19.25 3.12
N PRO A 2 -19.11 -18.74 3.90
CA PRO A 2 -19.26 -17.30 4.00
C PRO A 2 -18.05 -16.75 4.79
N GLY A 3 -17.36 -15.76 4.23
CA GLY A 3 -16.22 -15.11 4.87
C GLY A 3 -16.59 -14.43 6.19
N ASN A 4 -15.59 -14.14 7.03
CA ASN A 4 -15.77 -13.48 8.32
C ASN A 4 -16.36 -12.06 8.12
N PRO A 5 -17.63 -11.79 8.48
CA PRO A 5 -18.33 -10.55 8.08
C PRO A 5 -17.70 -9.26 8.63
N LYS A 6 -16.93 -9.35 9.72
CA LYS A 6 -16.25 -8.20 10.33
C LYS A 6 -14.95 -7.84 9.61
N GLY A 7 -14.15 -8.83 9.19
CA GLY A 7 -12.94 -8.60 8.37
C GLY A 7 -13.32 -8.00 7.03
N ASP A 8 -14.34 -8.61 6.40
CA ASP A 8 -14.96 -8.16 5.16
C ASP A 8 -15.57 -6.74 5.25
N ARG A 9 -15.90 -6.25 6.46
CA ARG A 9 -16.32 -4.85 6.67
C ARG A 9 -15.13 -3.89 6.74
N ARG A 10 -14.05 -4.27 7.43
CA ARG A 10 -12.87 -3.41 7.60
C ARG A 10 -12.05 -3.32 6.32
N GLU A 11 -11.91 -4.41 5.58
CA GLU A 11 -11.33 -4.39 4.23
C GLU A 11 -12.12 -3.48 3.29
N ARG A 12 -13.46 -3.57 3.29
CA ARG A 12 -14.30 -2.65 2.50
C ARG A 12 -14.13 -1.20 2.91
N GLU A 13 -14.02 -0.93 4.21
CA GLU A 13 -13.73 0.41 4.71
C GLU A 13 -12.38 0.93 4.19
N LEU A 14 -11.32 0.11 4.22
CA LEU A 14 -10.02 0.47 3.66
C LEU A 14 -10.13 0.74 2.15
N VAL A 15 -10.78 -0.13 1.41
CA VAL A 15 -11.00 0.02 -0.05
C VAL A 15 -11.70 1.34 -0.36
N ASN A 16 -12.79 1.65 0.35
CA ASN A 16 -13.51 2.90 0.14
C ASN A 16 -12.65 4.11 0.49
N ARG A 17 -11.91 4.07 1.61
CA ARG A 17 -11.06 5.19 2.02
C ARG A 17 -9.93 5.46 1.03
N LEU A 18 -9.28 4.42 0.51
CA LEU A 18 -8.25 4.54 -0.53
C LEU A 18 -8.84 5.06 -1.85
N HIS A 19 -10.01 4.55 -2.25
CA HIS A 19 -10.72 5.02 -3.45
C HIS A 19 -11.11 6.50 -3.34
N ASP A 20 -11.69 6.90 -2.21
CA ASP A 20 -12.10 8.29 -1.95
C ASP A 20 -10.90 9.24 -1.89
N ALA A 21 -9.70 8.74 -1.57
CA ALA A 21 -8.45 9.48 -1.62
C ALA A 21 -7.84 9.57 -3.04
N GLY A 22 -8.40 8.88 -4.04
CA GLY A 22 -7.99 8.99 -5.44
C GLY A 22 -7.29 7.76 -6.03
N PHE A 23 -7.07 6.70 -5.25
CA PHE A 23 -6.51 5.47 -5.77
C PHE A 23 -7.53 4.65 -6.59
N ALA A 24 -7.10 4.01 -7.66
CA ALA A 24 -7.79 2.86 -8.22
C ALA A 24 -7.52 1.65 -7.31
N VAL A 25 -8.59 0.99 -6.83
CA VAL A 25 -8.48 -0.05 -5.79
C VAL A 25 -9.18 -1.34 -6.21
N ILE A 26 -8.51 -2.47 -5.97
CA ILE A 26 -9.08 -3.81 -6.12
C ILE A 26 -8.87 -4.58 -4.82
N ARG A 27 -9.89 -5.34 -4.40
CA ARG A 27 -9.79 -6.30 -3.31
C ARG A 27 -9.58 -7.71 -3.87
N ALA A 28 -8.64 -8.48 -3.31
CA ALA A 28 -8.41 -9.84 -3.75
C ALA A 28 -9.63 -10.74 -3.48
N PRO A 29 -10.01 -11.64 -4.42
CA PRO A 29 -11.27 -12.39 -4.34
C PRO A 29 -11.33 -13.50 -3.27
N ALA A 30 -10.24 -13.77 -2.58
CA ALA A 30 -10.19 -14.61 -1.38
C ALA A 30 -8.75 -14.57 -0.84
N SER A 31 -8.37 -13.55 -0.06
CA SER A 31 -7.06 -13.50 0.62
C SER A 31 -6.87 -14.57 1.71
N GLY A 32 -7.82 -15.51 1.84
CA GLY A 32 -7.73 -16.69 2.70
C GLY A 32 -7.43 -17.97 1.91
N SER A 33 -7.23 -19.08 2.65
CA SER A 33 -6.77 -20.43 2.23
C SER A 33 -7.55 -21.18 1.13
N SER A 34 -8.37 -20.49 0.35
CA SER A 34 -9.17 -21.05 -0.75
C SER A 34 -8.43 -21.07 -2.10
N THR A 35 -7.21 -20.50 -2.17
CA THR A 35 -6.33 -20.58 -3.33
C THR A 35 -4.89 -20.82 -2.91
N ASP A 36 -4.13 -21.59 -3.69
CA ASP A 36 -2.67 -21.77 -3.52
C ASP A 36 -1.86 -20.48 -3.84
N ARG A 37 -2.56 -19.38 -4.12
CA ARG A 37 -1.98 -18.09 -4.46
C ARG A 37 -1.98 -17.20 -3.25
N GLU A 38 -0.79 -16.79 -2.85
CA GLU A 38 -0.55 -15.76 -1.86
C GLU A 38 -0.85 -14.39 -2.49
N LEU A 39 -1.98 -13.78 -2.09
CA LEU A 39 -2.45 -12.50 -2.57
C LEU A 39 -2.57 -11.53 -1.40
N PRO A 40 -2.26 -10.23 -1.59
CA PRO A 40 -2.58 -9.22 -0.59
C PRO A 40 -4.10 -9.07 -0.46
N ASP A 41 -4.57 -8.47 0.63
CA ASP A 41 -5.98 -8.14 0.79
C ASP A 41 -6.43 -7.09 -0.24
N VAL A 42 -5.61 -6.05 -0.43
CA VAL A 42 -5.92 -4.90 -1.28
C VAL A 42 -4.74 -4.58 -2.20
N LEU A 43 -5.05 -4.26 -3.45
CA LEU A 43 -4.13 -3.60 -4.37
C LEU A 43 -4.68 -2.21 -4.66
N ALA A 44 -3.85 -1.18 -4.50
CA ALA A 44 -4.20 0.20 -4.77
C ALA A 44 -3.12 0.87 -5.63
N GLY A 45 -3.49 1.81 -6.49
CA GLY A 45 -2.53 2.62 -7.23
C GLY A 45 -3.19 3.75 -8.00
N ASP A 46 -2.41 4.76 -8.36
CA ASP A 46 -2.87 5.96 -9.07
C ASP A 46 -2.24 6.10 -10.47
N GLY A 47 -1.50 5.07 -10.89
CA GLY A 47 -0.74 5.05 -12.15
C GLY A 47 0.73 5.44 -11.98
N ARG A 48 1.13 6.03 -10.84
CA ARG A 48 2.51 6.37 -10.51
C ARG A 48 3.04 5.42 -9.45
N VAL A 49 2.30 5.30 -8.35
CA VAL A 49 2.62 4.38 -7.26
C VAL A 49 1.60 3.26 -7.20
N PHE A 50 2.07 2.09 -6.79
CA PHE A 50 1.26 0.91 -6.58
C PHE A 50 1.57 0.33 -5.21
N TYR A 51 0.53 0.02 -4.43
CA TYR A 51 0.62 -0.54 -3.09
C TYR A 51 -0.08 -1.89 -3.04
N ALA A 52 0.63 -2.91 -2.58
CA ALA A 52 0.04 -4.17 -2.15
C ALA A 52 -0.12 -4.11 -0.64
N VAL A 53 -1.34 -4.26 -0.14
CA VAL A 53 -1.68 -4.03 1.27
C VAL A 53 -2.22 -5.29 1.92
N GLU A 54 -1.59 -5.69 3.02
CA GLU A 54 -2.13 -6.66 3.98
C GLU A 54 -2.83 -5.88 5.12
N ALA A 55 -4.12 -6.13 5.32
CA ALA A 55 -4.97 -5.33 6.20
C ALA A 55 -5.28 -6.06 7.51
N LYS A 56 -4.83 -5.52 8.64
CA LYS A 56 -5.16 -6.03 9.97
C LYS A 56 -5.95 -4.99 10.77
N SER A 57 -6.97 -5.45 11.49
CA SER A 57 -7.72 -4.60 12.40
C SER A 57 -7.97 -5.29 13.73
N SER A 58 -7.95 -4.52 14.82
CA SER A 58 -8.12 -5.05 16.16
C SER A 58 -8.79 -4.04 17.09
N SER A 59 -9.61 -4.55 18.02
CA SER A 59 -10.10 -3.76 19.16
C SER A 59 -9.15 -3.77 20.36
N GLY A 60 -8.08 -4.57 20.30
CA GLY A 60 -7.01 -4.64 21.30
C GLY A 60 -5.66 -4.25 20.72
N ASP A 61 -4.66 -4.19 21.59
CA ASP A 61 -3.27 -3.80 21.28
C ASP A 61 -2.32 -4.83 21.92
N PRO A 62 -1.34 -5.41 21.20
CA PRO A 62 -0.93 -5.12 19.82
C PRO A 62 -1.60 -5.96 18.74
N ILE A 63 -1.46 -5.49 17.49
CA ILE A 63 -1.77 -6.27 16.29
C ILE A 63 -0.57 -7.14 15.96
N TYR A 64 -0.83 -8.42 15.63
CA TYR A 64 0.18 -9.38 15.20
C TYR A 64 -0.06 -9.80 13.75
N LEU A 65 1.04 -10.06 13.05
CA LEU A 65 1.06 -10.69 11.73
C LEU A 65 1.98 -11.89 11.76
N ARG A 66 1.61 -12.93 11.02
CA ARG A 66 2.47 -14.10 10.87
C ARG A 66 3.62 -13.77 9.92
N GLY A 67 4.79 -14.36 10.15
CA GLY A 67 5.93 -14.20 9.25
C GLY A 67 5.61 -14.60 7.81
N GLU A 68 4.90 -15.72 7.64
CA GLU A 68 4.41 -16.23 6.35
C GLU A 68 3.51 -15.23 5.60
N GLU A 69 2.60 -14.52 6.29
CA GLU A 69 1.75 -13.49 5.66
C GLU A 69 2.59 -12.32 5.12
N VAL A 70 3.64 -11.94 5.86
CA VAL A 70 4.54 -10.84 5.47
C VAL A 70 5.44 -11.26 4.31
N GLU A 71 5.98 -12.47 4.33
CA GLU A 71 6.80 -13.02 3.24
C GLU A 71 5.99 -13.11 1.93
N ALA A 72 4.78 -13.64 2.01
CA ALA A 72 3.80 -13.70 0.93
C ALA A 72 3.55 -12.32 0.30
N LEU A 73 3.28 -11.32 1.15
CA LEU A 73 3.06 -9.93 0.70
C LEU A 73 4.28 -9.38 -0.03
N ILE A 74 5.47 -9.52 0.53
CA ILE A 74 6.72 -9.02 -0.06
C ILE A 74 6.96 -9.70 -1.42
N TYR A 75 6.76 -11.01 -1.50
CA TYR A 75 6.91 -11.77 -2.74
C TYR A 75 5.94 -11.28 -3.82
N PHE A 76 4.66 -11.12 -3.47
CA PHE A 76 3.65 -10.59 -4.39
C PHE A 76 4.01 -9.19 -4.86
N ALA A 77 4.28 -8.27 -3.92
CA ALA A 77 4.56 -6.86 -4.20
C ALA A 77 5.75 -6.71 -5.14
N ARG A 78 6.83 -7.45 -4.89
CA ARG A 78 8.02 -7.48 -5.75
C ARG A 78 7.71 -7.93 -7.17
N ASN A 79 6.92 -9.00 -7.34
CA ASN A 79 6.61 -9.53 -8.67
C ASN A 79 5.59 -8.68 -9.42
N PHE A 80 4.71 -8.00 -8.69
CA PHE A 80 3.70 -7.11 -9.26
C PHE A 80 4.28 -5.74 -9.65
N GLY A 81 5.35 -5.29 -8.97
CA GLY A 81 5.86 -3.92 -9.10
C GLY A 81 5.12 -2.94 -8.19
N ALA A 82 4.76 -3.39 -6.98
CA ALA A 82 4.12 -2.58 -5.95
C ALA A 82 4.97 -2.50 -4.69
N SER A 83 4.76 -1.47 -3.88
CA SER A 83 5.33 -1.34 -2.54
C SER A 83 4.48 -2.11 -1.53
N PRO A 84 5.08 -3.03 -0.73
CA PRO A 84 4.33 -3.76 0.28
C PRO A 84 4.01 -2.86 1.47
N LYS A 85 2.75 -2.83 1.89
CA LYS A 85 2.29 -2.10 3.06
C LYS A 85 1.50 -2.99 4.00
N ILE A 86 1.78 -2.89 5.29
CA ILE A 86 0.94 -3.45 6.34
C ILE A 86 0.00 -2.35 6.82
N GLY A 87 -1.28 -2.45 6.43
CA GLY A 87 -2.32 -1.55 6.90
C GLY A 87 -2.87 -2.02 8.24
N VAL A 88 -2.72 -1.22 9.29
CA VAL A 88 -3.26 -1.51 10.62
C VAL A 88 -4.35 -0.52 11.00
N ARG A 89 -5.40 -1.03 11.65
CA ARG A 89 -6.47 -0.20 12.20
C ARG A 89 -6.87 -0.64 13.62
N PHE A 90 -6.71 0.27 14.56
CA PHE A 90 -7.19 0.10 15.94
C PHE A 90 -8.62 0.64 16.11
N ASP A 91 -9.34 0.19 17.13
CA ASP A 91 -10.69 0.69 17.41
C ASP A 91 -10.68 2.21 17.67
N ARG A 92 -11.61 2.91 17.02
CA ARG A 92 -11.76 4.38 17.00
C ARG A 92 -10.63 5.18 16.36
N GLU A 93 -9.64 4.53 15.76
CA GLU A 93 -8.57 5.21 15.03
C GLU A 93 -8.74 5.06 13.51
N ASP A 94 -7.94 5.84 12.77
CA ASP A 94 -7.78 5.71 11.32
C ASP A 94 -6.86 4.53 10.94
N TRP A 95 -6.61 4.39 9.65
CA TRP A 95 -5.66 3.43 9.10
C TRP A 95 -4.25 4.02 9.11
N TYR A 96 -3.30 3.19 9.52
CA TYR A 96 -1.87 3.49 9.48
C TYR A 96 -1.16 2.42 8.68
N PHE A 97 -0.15 2.81 7.92
CA PHE A 97 0.59 1.94 7.02
C PHE A 97 2.07 1.90 7.40
N PHE A 98 2.66 0.74 7.17
CA PHE A 98 4.07 0.49 7.44
C PHE A 98 4.66 -0.34 6.31
N HIS A 99 5.90 -0.05 5.94
CA HIS A 99 6.67 -1.04 5.21
C HIS A 99 7.00 -2.22 6.16
N PRO A 100 6.93 -3.48 5.71
CA PRO A 100 7.20 -4.63 6.58
C PRO A 100 8.54 -4.59 7.31
N GLY A 101 9.55 -3.95 6.72
CA GLY A 101 10.88 -3.77 7.30
C GLY A 101 10.93 -2.86 8.54
N ASP A 102 9.90 -2.04 8.75
CA ASP A 102 9.84 -1.09 9.87
C ASP A 102 9.14 -1.68 11.10
N LEU A 103 8.54 -2.86 10.94
CA LEU A 103 7.79 -3.52 12.00
C LEU A 103 8.68 -4.30 12.95
N HIS A 104 8.27 -4.38 14.22
CA HIS A 104 8.98 -5.18 15.21
C HIS A 104 8.80 -6.68 14.95
N VAL A 105 9.91 -7.37 14.70
CA VAL A 105 9.97 -8.83 14.59
C VAL A 105 10.18 -9.44 15.97
N THR A 106 9.29 -10.35 16.34
CA THR A 106 9.39 -11.16 17.57
C THR A 106 10.37 -12.31 17.39
N ASP A 107 10.85 -12.89 18.50
CA ASP A 107 11.77 -14.03 18.47
C ASP A 107 11.23 -15.25 17.69
N GLY A 108 9.90 -15.36 17.56
CA GLY A 108 9.23 -16.41 16.79
C GLY A 108 9.05 -16.12 15.29
N GLY A 109 9.62 -15.02 14.78
CA GLY A 109 9.50 -14.63 13.36
C GLY A 109 8.18 -13.96 12.98
N ASN A 110 7.29 -13.72 13.95
CA ASN A 110 6.06 -12.96 13.74
C ASN A 110 6.31 -11.47 13.91
N TYR A 111 5.49 -10.65 13.26
CA TYR A 111 5.56 -9.21 13.33
C TYR A 111 4.51 -8.66 14.29
N ARG A 112 4.79 -7.53 14.95
CA ARG A 112 3.80 -6.84 15.77
C ARG A 112 3.85 -5.33 15.59
N VAL A 113 2.68 -4.71 15.74
CA VAL A 113 2.52 -3.25 15.76
C VAL A 113 1.72 -2.87 17.00
N LYS A 114 2.27 -1.96 17.81
CA LYS A 114 1.56 -1.37 18.95
C LYS A 114 0.74 -0.18 18.48
N LYS A 115 -0.36 0.11 19.18
CA LYS A 115 -1.19 1.29 18.91
C LYS A 115 -0.40 2.59 19.01
N GLU A 116 0.44 2.72 20.04
CA GLU A 116 1.28 3.92 20.24
C GLU A 116 2.24 4.13 19.04
N THR A 117 2.86 3.07 18.55
CA THR A 117 3.71 3.11 17.35
C THR A 117 2.92 3.47 16.11
N ALA A 118 1.71 2.92 15.94
CA ALA A 118 0.82 3.28 14.83
C ALA A 118 0.50 4.77 14.79
N LEU A 119 0.17 5.36 15.94
CA LEU A 119 -0.18 6.77 16.05
C LEU A 119 1.03 7.72 15.90
N ALA A 120 2.23 7.27 16.27
CA ALA A 120 3.43 8.10 16.26
C ALA A 120 4.17 8.05 14.92
N ASP A 121 4.28 6.86 14.33
CA ASP A 121 5.22 6.58 13.23
C ASP A 121 4.54 6.03 11.98
N GLY A 122 3.23 5.76 12.02
CA GLY A 122 2.51 5.17 10.90
C GLY A 122 2.17 6.17 9.81
N GLU A 123 2.42 5.81 8.55
CA GLU A 123 1.98 6.58 7.40
C GLU A 123 0.45 6.58 7.34
N THR A 124 -0.14 7.72 6.98
CA THR A 124 -1.57 7.86 6.72
C THR A 124 -1.88 7.61 5.25
N ILE A 125 -3.17 7.56 4.87
CA ILE A 125 -3.56 7.48 3.45
C ILE A 125 -3.04 8.70 2.67
N ASP A 126 -3.04 9.89 3.30
CA ASP A 126 -2.56 11.12 2.67
C ASP A 126 -1.05 11.06 2.42
N ASP A 127 -0.28 10.45 3.33
CA ASP A 127 1.16 10.23 3.13
C ASP A 127 1.44 9.26 1.97
N LEU A 128 0.61 8.22 1.80
CA LEU A 128 0.70 7.33 0.64
C LEU A 128 0.42 8.08 -0.68
N LEU A 129 -0.49 9.05 -0.68
CA LEU A 129 -0.76 9.87 -1.85
C LEU A 129 0.38 10.84 -2.13
N ALA A 130 0.89 11.53 -1.11
CA ALA A 130 2.01 12.47 -1.27
C ALA A 130 3.27 11.81 -1.84
N ALA A 131 3.54 10.55 -1.46
CA ALA A 131 4.65 9.77 -2.02
C ALA A 131 4.55 9.57 -3.56
N SER A 132 3.35 9.70 -4.15
CA SER A 132 3.16 9.64 -5.60
C SER A 132 3.46 10.96 -6.30
N GLU A 133 3.32 12.07 -5.58
CA GLU A 133 3.66 13.42 -6.07
C GLU A 133 5.18 13.62 -6.07
N ASP A 134 5.89 13.09 -5.07
CA ASP A 134 7.35 13.19 -4.96
C ASP A 134 8.11 12.46 -6.08
N THR A 135 7.49 11.47 -6.74
CA THR A 135 8.09 10.80 -7.91
C THR A 135 8.20 11.74 -9.12
N GLU A 136 7.51 12.91 -9.12
CA GLU A 136 7.62 13.92 -10.19
C GLU A 136 8.93 14.74 -10.14
N SER A 137 9.79 14.56 -9.12
CA SER A 137 11.01 15.38 -9.01
C SER A 137 12.12 15.05 -10.02
N ASP A 138 11.93 14.06 -10.91
CA ASP A 138 12.91 13.67 -11.94
C ASP A 138 12.66 14.28 -13.34
N THR A 139 11.92 15.39 -13.41
CA THR A 139 11.52 16.23 -14.57
C THR A 139 10.04 16.03 -14.90
N SER A 140 9.22 17.05 -14.64
CA SER A 140 7.79 16.94 -14.90
C SER A 140 7.52 16.83 -16.39
N VAL A 141 6.52 16.03 -16.78
CA VAL A 141 6.10 15.87 -18.20
C VAL A 141 5.85 17.23 -18.87
N SER A 142 5.29 18.17 -18.10
CA SER A 142 5.04 19.54 -18.57
C SER A 142 6.32 20.32 -18.88
N GLU A 143 7.40 20.12 -18.14
CA GLU A 143 8.70 20.75 -18.43
C GLU A 143 9.33 20.17 -19.69
N VAL A 144 9.27 18.84 -19.86
CA VAL A 144 9.76 18.18 -21.08
C VAL A 144 8.98 18.67 -22.30
N LEU A 145 7.65 18.71 -22.22
CA LEU A 145 6.80 19.20 -23.31
C LEU A 145 7.03 20.67 -23.64
N ASN A 146 7.19 21.54 -22.63
CA ASN A 146 7.54 22.95 -22.84
C ASN A 146 8.92 23.10 -23.50
N ALA A 147 9.89 22.27 -23.14
CA ALA A 147 11.21 22.27 -23.78
C ALA A 147 11.13 21.85 -25.25
N VAL A 148 10.25 20.91 -25.61
CA VAL A 148 9.98 20.57 -27.02
C VAL A 148 9.32 21.74 -27.75
N GLU A 149 8.31 22.38 -27.16
CA GLU A 149 7.63 23.54 -27.76
C GLU A 149 8.58 24.72 -27.99
N GLN A 150 9.53 24.93 -27.07
CA GLN A 150 10.56 25.96 -27.19
C GLN A 150 11.72 25.57 -28.13
N GLY A 151 11.71 24.35 -28.68
CA GLY A 151 12.76 23.82 -29.55
C GLY A 151 14.09 23.55 -28.83
N VAL A 152 14.05 23.42 -27.50
CA VAL A 152 15.19 23.05 -26.64
C VAL A 152 15.46 21.54 -26.71
N LEU A 153 14.38 20.75 -26.86
CA LEU A 153 14.42 19.30 -27.06
C LEU A 153 13.71 18.92 -28.35
N THR A 154 14.18 17.87 -29.01
CA THR A 154 13.40 17.17 -30.04
C THR A 154 12.38 16.24 -29.39
N ALA A 155 11.36 15.85 -30.16
CA ALA A 155 10.36 14.89 -29.69
C ALA A 155 10.97 13.52 -29.32
N ASP A 156 12.04 13.12 -30.00
CA ASP A 156 12.75 11.88 -29.72
C ASP A 156 13.56 11.97 -28.41
N GLU A 157 14.27 13.08 -28.18
CA GLU A 157 14.99 13.33 -26.91
C GLU A 157 14.02 13.44 -25.72
N ALA A 158 12.87 14.09 -25.92
CA ALA A 158 11.81 14.15 -24.92
C ALA A 158 11.23 12.77 -24.56
N ALA A 159 11.11 11.87 -25.54
CA ALA A 159 10.63 10.51 -25.31
C ALA A 159 11.63 9.64 -24.53
N GLU A 160 12.93 9.96 -24.58
CA GLU A 160 13.94 9.29 -23.75
C GLU A 160 13.96 9.80 -22.30
N MET A 161 13.36 10.96 -22.05
CA MET A 161 13.32 11.63 -20.74
C MET A 161 12.02 11.37 -19.95
N LEU A 162 11.05 10.64 -20.53
CA LEU A 162 9.71 10.36 -19.98
C LEU A 162 9.47 8.85 -19.85
#